data_AF-A0A2N2C959-F1
#
_entry.id   AF-A0A2N2C959-F1
#
_cell.length_a   1.000
_cell.length_b   1.000
_cell.length_c   1.000
_cell.angle_alpha   90.00
_cell.angle_beta   90.00
_cell.angle_gamma   90.00
#
_symmetry.space_group_name_H-M   'P 1'
#
loop_
_entity.id
_entity.type
_entity.pdbx_description
1 polymer ?
#
loop_
_entity_poly.entity_id
_entity_poly.type
_entity_poly.pdbx_seq_one_letter_code
_entity_poly.pdbx_strand_id
1 'polypeptide(L)'
;MSSVNNSGNALGMLEVCGYATALIVISEIYQHMNIQVVAISINKPAVAILEKIPLQAQIKFRGSLDQVKAATTLGYNVALRYNEKEDIIQSVIANPHPGIQKLIENSK
;
A
#
# COMPACT_ATOMS: atom_id res chain seq x y z
N MET A 1 14.47 -25.60 -4.52
CA MET A 1 14.27 -24.17 -4.18
C MET A 1 13.33 -24.12 -2.99
N SER A 2 13.88 -23.95 -1.80
CA SER A 2 13.14 -23.90 -0.53
C SER A 2 12.27 -22.65 -0.48
N SER A 3 10.96 -22.83 -0.26
CA SER A 3 10.03 -21.75 0.05
C SER A 3 10.49 -21.05 1.31
N VAL A 4 10.99 -19.82 1.19
CA VAL A 4 11.31 -18.97 2.33
C VAL A 4 9.99 -18.54 2.95
N ASN A 5 9.49 -19.32 3.91
CA ASN A 5 8.47 -18.88 4.85
C ASN A 5 9.09 -17.84 5.77
N ASN A 6 9.00 -16.56 5.39
CA ASN A 6 9.22 -15.47 6.33
C ASN A 6 7.86 -14.80 6.59
N SER A 7 7.00 -15.51 7.30
CA SER A 7 5.61 -15.14 7.56
C SER A 7 5.53 -14.07 8.65
N GLY A 8 6.06 -12.88 8.37
CA GLY A 8 5.74 -11.71 9.17
C GLY A 8 4.27 -11.31 8.96
N ASN A 9 3.57 -11.00 10.06
CA ASN A 9 2.16 -10.63 10.03
C ASN A 9 1.95 -9.10 10.06
N ALA A 10 3.00 -8.30 9.98
CA ALA A 10 2.84 -6.85 9.98
C ALA A 10 2.10 -6.41 8.70
N LEU A 11 1.32 -5.33 8.80
CA LEU A 11 0.55 -4.77 7.69
C LEU A 11 1.02 -3.34 7.42
N GLY A 12 1.40 -3.07 6.19
CA GLY A 12 1.61 -1.72 5.68
C GLY A 12 0.42 -1.27 4.84
N MET A 13 0.11 0.01 4.94
CA MET A 13 -0.91 0.67 4.14
C MET A 13 -0.32 1.94 3.56
N LEU A 14 -0.50 2.12 2.25
CA LEU A 14 -0.06 3.32 1.53
C LEU A 14 -1.17 3.76 0.59
N GLU A 15 -1.73 4.92 0.85
CA GLU A 15 -2.72 5.58 0.01
C GLU A 15 -2.05 6.64 -0.87
N VAL A 16 -2.39 6.62 -2.15
CA VAL A 16 -1.87 7.49 -3.20
C VAL A 16 -2.99 7.93 -4.13
N CYS A 17 -2.76 9.01 -4.86
CA CYS A 17 -3.65 9.45 -5.92
C CYS A 17 -3.19 8.88 -7.27
N GLY A 18 -4.12 8.18 -7.94
CA GLY A 18 -3.92 7.55 -9.24
C GLY A 18 -3.55 6.06 -9.14
N TYR A 19 -4.26 5.21 -9.88
CA TYR A 19 -3.96 3.76 -9.91
C TYR A 19 -2.59 3.46 -10.54
N ALA A 20 -2.17 4.24 -11.54
CA ALA A 20 -0.84 4.08 -12.15
C ALA A 20 0.28 4.32 -11.14
N THR A 21 0.16 5.36 -10.30
CA THR A 21 1.08 5.62 -9.20
C THR A 21 1.16 4.42 -8.26
N ALA A 22 0.01 3.83 -7.91
CA ALA A 22 -0.02 2.65 -7.05
C ALA A 22 0.73 1.45 -7.65
N LEU A 23 0.57 1.19 -8.95
CA LEU A 23 1.28 0.11 -9.64
C LEU A 23 2.80 0.36 -9.71
N ILE A 24 3.22 1.61 -9.94
CA ILE A 24 4.64 2.00 -9.96
C ILE A 24 5.27 1.76 -8.58
N VAL A 25 4.58 2.16 -7.51
CA VAL A 25 5.04 1.92 -6.14
C VAL A 25 5.17 0.41 -5.86
N ILE A 26 4.16 -0.39 -6.23
CA ILE A 26 4.20 -1.85 -6.05
C ILE A 26 5.39 -2.47 -6.80
N SER A 27 5.61 -2.05 -8.05
CA SER A 27 6.75 -2.52 -8.85
C SER A 27 8.07 -2.20 -8.16
N GLU A 28 8.27 -0.97 -7.68
CA GLU A 28 9.49 -0.59 -6.99
C GLU A 28 9.71 -1.40 -5.71
N ILE A 29 8.66 -1.59 -4.91
CA ILE A 29 8.71 -2.38 -3.68
C ILE A 29 9.15 -3.81 -3.99
N TYR A 30 8.55 -4.46 -4.99
CA TYR A 30 8.89 -5.84 -5.37
C TYR A 30 10.30 -5.98 -5.96
N GLN A 31 10.84 -4.95 -6.58
CA GLN A 31 12.23 -4.97 -7.06
C GLN A 31 13.25 -4.95 -5.92
N HIS A 32 12.89 -4.40 -4.75
CA HIS A 32 13.82 -4.21 -3.64
C HIS A 32 13.56 -5.13 -2.44
N MET A 33 12.35 -5.71 -2.33
CA MET A 33 11.90 -6.40 -1.13
C MET A 33 11.02 -7.61 -1.45
N ASN A 34 11.25 -8.69 -0.72
CA ASN A 34 10.36 -9.85 -0.72
C ASN A 34 9.19 -9.64 0.26
N ILE A 35 8.19 -8.88 -0.19
CA ILE A 35 6.96 -8.55 0.55
C ILE A 35 5.75 -9.02 -0.27
N GLN A 36 4.58 -9.17 0.35
CA GLN A 36 3.35 -9.56 -0.36
C GLN A 36 2.36 -8.41 -0.39
N VAL A 37 1.99 -7.90 -1.56
CA VAL A 37 0.80 -7.04 -1.69
C VAL A 37 -0.44 -7.91 -1.55
N VAL A 38 -1.29 -7.59 -0.58
CA VAL A 38 -2.47 -8.39 -0.20
C VAL A 38 -3.78 -7.77 -0.68
N ALA A 39 -3.81 -6.47 -0.95
CA ALA A 39 -4.96 -5.81 -1.55
C ALA A 39 -4.57 -4.47 -2.18
N ILE A 40 -5.37 -4.03 -3.15
CA ILE A 40 -5.43 -2.65 -3.61
C ILE A 40 -6.90 -2.25 -3.54
N SER A 41 -7.24 -1.24 -2.74
CA SER A 41 -8.58 -0.67 -2.70
C SER A 41 -8.61 0.61 -3.51
N ILE A 42 -9.69 0.87 -4.24
CA ILE A 42 -9.85 2.13 -4.96
C ILE A 42 -11.09 2.86 -4.50
N ASN A 43 -10.98 4.17 -4.31
CA ASN A 43 -12.12 5.04 -4.05
C ASN A 43 -12.20 6.12 -5.12
N LYS A 44 -13.32 6.16 -5.84
CA LYS A 44 -13.64 7.21 -6.79
C LYS A 44 -14.73 8.09 -6.18
N PRO A 45 -14.46 9.36 -5.87
CA PRO A 45 -15.50 10.25 -5.36
C PRO A 45 -16.64 10.39 -6.39
N ALA A 46 -17.88 10.23 -5.94
CA ALA A 46 -19.09 10.27 -6.78
C ALA A 46 -19.33 11.66 -7.41
N VAL A 47 -18.77 12.70 -6.78
CA VAL A 47 -18.90 14.09 -7.19
C VAL A 47 -17.56 14.56 -7.73
N ALA A 48 -17.35 14.36 -9.03
CA ALA A 48 -16.19 14.84 -9.78
C ALA A 48 -16.17 16.37 -9.94
N ILE A 49 -16.74 17.13 -8.99
CA ILE A 49 -16.76 18.60 -8.99
C ILE A 49 -15.40 19.18 -8.53
N LEU A 50 -14.50 18.34 -8.03
CA LEU A 50 -13.10 18.72 -7.84
C LEU A 50 -12.32 18.20 -9.05
N GLU A 51 -12.04 19.07 -10.02
CA GLU A 51 -11.14 18.82 -11.17
C GLU A 51 -9.73 18.30 -10.79
N LYS A 52 -9.46 18.15 -9.49
CA LYS A 52 -8.16 17.90 -8.89
C LYS A 52 -8.00 16.61 -8.11
N ILE A 53 -9.04 15.88 -7.68
CA ILE A 53 -8.83 14.66 -6.88
C ILE A 53 -8.85 13.44 -7.79
N PRO A 54 -7.68 12.82 -8.10
CA PRO A 54 -7.62 11.59 -8.87
C PRO A 54 -8.22 10.45 -8.03
N LEU A 55 -8.61 9.37 -8.70
CA LEU A 55 -8.91 8.08 -8.08
C LEU A 55 -7.93 7.80 -6.92
N GLN A 56 -8.41 7.67 -5.69
CA GLN A 56 -7.57 7.31 -4.56
C GLN A 56 -7.35 5.79 -4.58
N ALA A 57 -6.11 5.36 -4.45
CA ALA A 57 -5.73 3.96 -4.41
C ALA A 57 -4.95 3.67 -3.14
N GLN A 58 -5.41 2.69 -2.35
CA GLN A 58 -4.76 2.25 -1.12
C GLN A 58 -4.17 0.86 -1.31
N ILE A 59 -2.84 0.79 -1.31
CA ILE A 59 -2.06 -0.44 -1.36
C ILE A 59 -1.94 -0.99 0.05
N LYS A 60 -2.17 -2.29 0.21
CA LYS A 60 -1.95 -3.02 1.47
C LYS A 60 -0.94 -4.13 1.23
N PHE A 61 0.08 -4.23 2.09
CA PHE A 61 1.12 -5.26 1.96
C PHE A 61 1.53 -5.87 3.30
N ARG A 62 2.01 -7.10 3.27
CA ARG A 62 2.40 -7.90 4.44
C ARG A 62 3.81 -8.44 4.35
N GLY A 63 4.46 -8.51 5.51
CA GLY A 63 5.79 -9.06 5.70
C GLY A 63 6.23 -8.92 7.15
N SER A 64 7.53 -9.07 7.42
CA SER A 64 8.08 -8.73 8.73
C SER A 64 7.90 -7.25 9.05
N LEU A 65 7.95 -6.88 10.34
CA LEU A 65 7.82 -5.47 10.74
C LEU A 65 8.84 -4.57 10.03
N ASP A 66 10.08 -5.02 9.93
CA ASP A 66 11.15 -4.24 9.30
C ASP A 66 10.96 -4.14 7.79
N GLN A 67 10.55 -5.22 7.12
CA GLN A 67 10.19 -5.20 5.71
C GLN A 67 9.04 -4.24 5.43
N VAL A 68 7.99 -4.28 6.27
CA VAL A 68 6.83 -3.40 6.12
C VAL A 68 7.21 -1.93 6.33
N LYS A 69 8.02 -1.61 7.35
CA LYS A 69 8.53 -0.25 7.55
C LYS A 69 9.34 0.23 6.36
N ALA A 70 10.27 -0.60 5.88
CA ALA A 70 11.12 -0.27 4.74
C ALA A 70 10.29 -0.07 3.46
N ALA A 71 9.34 -0.96 3.18
CA ALA A 71 8.44 -0.85 2.02
C ALA A 71 7.55 0.38 2.09
N THR A 72 7.07 0.74 3.29
CA THR A 72 6.26 1.94 3.53
C THR A 72 7.07 3.20 3.21
N THR A 73 8.29 3.31 3.73
CA THR A 73 9.19 4.44 3.44
C THR A 73 9.57 4.52 1.96
N LEU A 74 9.93 3.40 1.33
CA LEU A 74 10.24 3.35 -0.10
C LEU A 74 9.04 3.78 -0.94
N GLY A 75 7.86 3.22 -0.66
CA GLY A 75 6.64 3.51 -1.40
C GLY A 75 6.23 4.98 -1.31
N TYR A 76 6.33 5.58 -0.13
CA TYR A 76 6.10 7.02 0.05
C TYR A 76 7.07 7.87 -0.78
N ASN A 77 8.37 7.54 -0.77
CA ASN A 77 9.38 8.27 -1.55
C ASN A 77 9.16 8.15 -3.07
N VAL A 78 8.66 7.00 -3.54
CA VAL A 78 8.29 6.80 -4.95
C VAL A 78 7.02 7.59 -5.30
N ALA A 79 6.02 7.58 -4.42
CA ALA A 79 4.76 8.27 -4.62
C ALA A 79 4.92 9.80 -4.71
N LEU A 80 5.89 10.38 -3.97
CA LEU A 80 6.23 11.81 -4.04
C LEU A 80 6.66 12.30 -5.43
N ARG A 81 6.97 11.40 -6.38
CA ARG A 81 7.25 11.78 -7.78
C ARG A 81 5.99 12.16 -8.56
N TYR A 82 4.80 11.81 -8.06
CA TYR A 82 3.52 11.91 -8.75
C TYR A 82 2.40 12.52 -7.91
N ASN A 83 2.55 12.54 -6.59
CA ASN A 83 1.58 13.10 -5.65
C ASN A 83 2.25 14.13 -4.76
N GLU A 84 1.47 15.13 -4.35
CA GLU A 84 1.89 16.05 -3.28
C GLU A 84 1.93 15.31 -1.96
N LYS A 85 2.72 15.83 -1.01
CA LYS A 85 2.91 15.18 0.30
C LYS A 85 1.59 15.00 1.06
N GLU A 86 0.68 15.96 0.94
CA GLU A 86 -0.61 15.99 1.61
C GLU A 86 -1.58 14.93 1.05
N ASP A 87 -1.32 14.43 -0.16
CA ASP A 87 -2.14 13.43 -0.86
C ASP A 87 -1.65 11.98 -0.62
N ILE A 88 -0.58 11.80 0.17
CA ILE A 88 0.00 10.47 0.47
C ILE A 88 -0.19 10.16 1.95
N ILE A 89 -0.96 9.10 2.25
CA ILE A 89 -1.15 8.62 3.62
C ILE A 89 -0.45 7.26 3.77
N GLN A 90 0.39 7.13 4.80
CA GLN A 90 1.10 5.89 5.09
C GLN A 90 0.90 5.44 6.54
N SER A 91 0.81 4.13 6.76
CA SER A 91 0.69 3.57 8.11
C SER A 91 1.27 2.16 8.19
N VAL A 92 1.78 1.82 9.37
CA VAL A 92 2.30 0.50 9.70
C VAL A 92 1.59 -0.03 10.94
N ILE A 93 1.03 -1.23 10.82
CA ILE A 93 0.42 -1.97 11.93
C ILE A 93 1.31 -3.17 12.22
N ALA A 94 2.07 -3.11 13.31
CA ALA A 94 3.08 -4.12 13.65
C ALA A 94 2.47 -5.50 13.96
N ASN A 95 1.32 -5.51 14.62
CA ASN A 95 0.59 -6.72 14.96
C ASN A 95 -0.92 -6.51 14.70
N PRO A 96 -1.39 -6.68 13.45
CA PRO A 96 -2.78 -6.45 13.10
C PRO A 96 -3.68 -7.47 13.80
N HIS A 97 -4.79 -6.98 14.34
CA HIS A 97 -5.82 -7.85 14.92
C HIS A 97 -6.34 -8.83 13.85
N PRO A 98 -6.59 -10.12 14.16
CA PRO A 98 -7.03 -11.11 13.17
C PRO A 98 -8.28 -10.69 12.37
N GLY A 99 -9.17 -9.91 12.99
CA GLY A 99 -10.37 -9.36 12.34
C GLY A 99 -10.08 -8.44 11.15
N ILE A 100 -8.89 -7.84 11.05
CA ILE A 100 -8.47 -7.00 9.91
C ILE A 100 -8.41 -7.82 8.61
N GLN A 101 -8.14 -9.13 8.69
CA GLN A 101 -8.07 -9.98 7.50
C GLN A 101 -9.34 -9.88 6.64
N LYS A 102 -10.52 -9.88 7.29
CA LYS A 102 -11.81 -9.72 6.59
C LYS A 102 -11.92 -8.38 5.87
N LEU A 103 -11.32 -7.32 6.38
CA LEU A 103 -11.34 -5.99 5.76
C LEU A 103 -10.39 -5.91 4.56
N ILE A 104 -9.28 -6.65 4.60
CA ILE A 104 -8.36 -6.79 3.46
C ILE A 104 -9.04 -7.57 2.34
N GLU A 105 -9.68 -8.70 2.65
CA GLU A 105 -10.33 -9.57 1.67
C GLU A 105 -11.58 -8.93 1.03
N ASN A 106 -12.32 -8.11 1.77
CA ASN A 106 -13.52 -7.42 1.27
C ASN A 106 -13.21 -6.03 0.69
N SER A 107 -11.95 -5.71 0.46
CA SER A 107 -11.54 -4.51 -0.28
C SER A 107 -12.00 -4.64 -1.74
N LYS A 108 -13.18 -4.10 -2.06
CA LYS A 108 -13.69 -3.92 -3.42
C LYS A 108 -13.21 -2.62 -4.04
#